data_AF-A0A1I1FRK5-F1
#
_entry.id   AF-A0A1I1FRK5-F1
#
_cell.length_a   1.000
_cell.length_b   1.000
_cell.length_c   1.000
_cell.angle_alpha   90.00
_cell.angle_beta   90.00
_cell.angle_gamma   90.00
#
_symmetry.space_group_name_H-M   'P 1'
#
loop_
_entity.id
_entity.type
_entity.pdbx_description
1 polymer ?
#
loop_
_entity_poly.entity_id
_entity_poly.type
_entity_poly.pdbx_seq_one_letter_code
_entity_poly.pdbx_strand_id
1 'polypeptide(L)'
;MTISPFFLNLRSAYRAEMDDLRFDSDGRDVLRQRLTEKRREIGFLIQMMELSPEMVAVIFHQGFAFRQPAVMDQLLRHDVDAFPDWRSVAEGIDLAPWAQDLAQVVLDAPGGERFLTVAAALHYMAGKPDAHAGHGGHEDADADDNDSDDDLDEFDADEDGDAPGDARARNEAGADWLVAQGFERKD
;
A
#
# COMPACT_ATOMS: atom_id res chain seq x y z
N MET A 1 -14.43 8.66 3.73
CA MET A 1 -14.88 7.95 2.51
C MET A 1 -14.97 6.48 2.85
N THR A 2 -16.07 5.80 2.53
CA THR A 2 -16.18 4.35 2.71
C THR A 2 -15.55 3.66 1.49
N ILE A 3 -14.40 3.03 1.68
CA ILE A 3 -13.70 2.24 0.65
C ILE A 3 -14.15 0.79 0.80
N SER A 4 -14.36 0.07 -0.30
CA SER A 4 -14.77 -1.33 -0.22
C SER A 4 -13.68 -2.21 0.43
N PRO A 5 -14.04 -3.28 1.17
CA PRO A 5 -13.07 -4.19 1.77
C PRO A 5 -12.09 -4.80 0.75
N PHE A 6 -12.57 -5.03 -0.48
CA PHE A 6 -11.75 -5.51 -1.58
C PHE A 6 -10.56 -4.58 -1.87
N PHE A 7 -10.84 -3.28 -2.02
CA PHE A 7 -9.79 -2.29 -2.28
C PHE A 7 -8.88 -2.05 -1.07
N LEU A 8 -9.41 -2.14 0.16
CA LEU A 8 -8.58 -2.03 1.37
C LEU A 8 -7.54 -3.16 1.45
N ASN A 9 -7.95 -4.40 1.20
CA ASN A 9 -7.05 -5.55 1.20
C ASN A 9 -5.98 -5.44 0.10
N LEU A 10 -6.40 -5.11 -1.12
CA LEU A 10 -5.47 -4.93 -2.24
C LEU A 10 -4.50 -3.77 -2.02
N ARG A 11 -4.95 -2.67 -1.40
CA ARG A 11 -4.10 -1.52 -1.09
C ARG A 11 -2.97 -1.90 -0.15
N SER A 12 -3.26 -2.70 0.88
CA SER A 12 -2.24 -3.19 1.82
C SER A 12 -1.18 -4.02 1.09
N ALA A 13 -1.62 -4.97 0.26
CA ALA A 13 -0.72 -5.84 -0.48
C ALA A 13 0.09 -5.08 -1.55
N TYR A 14 -0.54 -4.13 -2.24
CA TYR A 14 0.15 -3.23 -3.19
C TYR A 14 1.22 -2.37 -2.50
N ARG A 15 0.94 -1.85 -1.31
CA ARG A 15 1.92 -1.07 -0.53
C ARG A 15 3.11 -1.93 -0.12
N ALA A 16 2.87 -3.14 0.37
CA ALA A 16 3.92 -4.08 0.72
C ALA A 16 4.83 -4.39 -0.49
N GLU A 17 4.24 -4.64 -1.68
CA GLU A 17 5.01 -4.85 -2.90
C GLU A 17 5.86 -3.63 -3.29
N MET A 18 5.31 -2.41 -3.17
CA MET A 18 6.05 -1.18 -3.44
C MET A 18 7.22 -0.98 -2.47
N ASP A 19 7.03 -1.30 -1.19
CA ASP A 19 8.07 -1.21 -0.16
C ASP A 19 9.19 -2.24 -0.41
N ASP A 20 8.83 -3.48 -0.77
CA ASP A 20 9.78 -4.54 -1.13
C ASP A 20 10.62 -4.17 -2.37
N LEU A 21 10.03 -3.46 -3.33
CA LEU A 21 10.73 -2.98 -4.52
C LEU A 21 11.63 -1.77 -4.26
N ARG A 22 11.41 -1.05 -3.16
CA ARG A 22 12.07 0.23 -2.94
C ARG A 22 13.54 0.09 -2.58
N PHE A 23 13.87 -0.81 -1.67
CA PHE A 23 15.22 -0.94 -1.12
C PHE A 23 15.90 -2.24 -1.55
N ASP A 24 17.21 -2.17 -1.82
CA ASP A 24 18.06 -3.34 -1.91
C ASP A 24 18.58 -3.77 -0.52
N SER A 25 19.30 -4.90 -0.48
CA SER A 25 19.87 -5.43 0.76
C SER A 25 20.93 -4.51 1.39
N ASP A 26 21.45 -3.53 0.63
CA ASP A 26 22.38 -2.50 1.08
C ASP A 26 21.66 -1.19 1.48
N GLY A 27 20.32 -1.16 1.44
CA GLY A 27 19.49 -0.02 1.81
C GLY A 27 19.40 1.09 0.75
N ARG A 28 19.80 0.84 -0.50
CA ARG A 28 19.75 1.83 -1.59
C ARG A 28 18.39 1.84 -2.27
N ASP A 29 17.92 3.03 -2.64
CA ASP A 29 16.69 3.18 -3.44
C ASP A 29 16.94 2.69 -4.87
N VAL A 30 16.36 1.54 -5.20
CA VAL A 30 16.45 0.87 -6.50
C VAL A 30 15.09 0.76 -7.18
N LEU A 31 14.07 1.48 -6.68
CA LEU A 31 12.68 1.34 -7.13
C LEU A 31 12.54 1.53 -8.63
N ARG A 32 13.10 2.62 -9.17
CA ARG A 32 13.01 2.94 -10.60
C ARG A 32 13.64 1.86 -11.48
N GLN A 33 14.76 1.31 -11.04
CA GLN A 33 15.44 0.24 -11.77
C GLN A 33 14.58 -1.03 -11.79
N ARG A 34 14.12 -1.49 -10.62
CA ARG A 34 13.28 -2.69 -10.51
C ARG A 34 11.95 -2.57 -11.26
N LEU A 35 11.33 -1.39 -11.22
CA LEU A 35 10.12 -1.11 -12.01
C LEU A 35 10.41 -1.19 -13.51
N THR A 36 11.55 -0.68 -13.96
CA THR A 36 11.93 -0.75 -15.38
C THR A 36 12.17 -2.20 -15.82
N GLU A 37 12.79 -3.01 -14.96
CA GLU A 37 12.99 -4.44 -15.19
C GLU A 37 11.65 -5.18 -15.24
N LYS A 38 10.76 -5.00 -14.25
CA LYS A 38 9.40 -5.59 -14.27
C LYS A 38 8.60 -5.21 -15.50
N ARG A 39 8.68 -3.95 -15.98
CA ARG A 39 8.00 -3.51 -17.20
C ARG A 39 8.46 -4.27 -18.44
N ARG A 40 9.71 -4.72 -18.50
CA ARG A 40 10.22 -5.55 -19.61
C ARG A 40 9.64 -6.97 -19.59
N GLU A 41 9.24 -7.43 -18.41
CA GLU A 41 8.67 -8.75 -18.18
C GLU A 41 7.13 -8.77 -18.27
N ILE A 42 6.52 -7.71 -18.81
CA ILE A 42 5.06 -7.55 -18.85
C ILE A 42 4.33 -8.75 -19.47
N GLY A 43 4.90 -9.39 -20.50
CA GLY A 43 4.30 -10.56 -21.13
C GLY A 43 4.13 -11.76 -20.20
N PHE A 44 5.01 -11.91 -19.20
CA PHE A 44 4.88 -12.92 -18.14
C PHE A 44 3.92 -12.44 -17.05
N LEU A 45 4.08 -11.18 -16.60
CA LEU A 45 3.27 -10.61 -15.51
C LEU A 45 1.77 -10.57 -15.82
N ILE A 46 1.39 -10.41 -17.09
CA ILE A 46 -0.01 -10.45 -17.52
C ILE A 46 -0.72 -11.75 -17.09
N GLN A 47 -0.01 -12.86 -17.03
CA GLN A 47 -0.58 -14.15 -16.62
C GLN A 47 -1.00 -14.16 -15.14
N MET A 48 -0.46 -13.24 -14.33
CA MET A 48 -0.73 -13.13 -12.89
C MET A 48 -1.82 -12.09 -12.57
N MET A 49 -2.36 -11.36 -13.55
CA MET A 49 -3.32 -10.27 -13.30
C MET A 49 -4.61 -10.72 -12.61
N GLU A 50 -5.01 -11.98 -12.76
CA GLU A 50 -6.21 -12.49 -12.11
C GLU A 50 -5.96 -12.97 -10.68
N LEU A 51 -4.77 -13.49 -10.40
CA LEU A 51 -4.43 -14.10 -9.11
C LEU A 51 -3.80 -13.10 -8.14
N SER A 52 -2.94 -12.22 -8.66
CA SER A 52 -2.15 -11.24 -7.89
C SER A 52 -2.07 -9.90 -8.63
N PRO A 53 -3.21 -9.20 -8.83
CA PRO A 53 -3.26 -7.93 -9.55
C PRO A 53 -2.39 -6.85 -8.88
N GLU A 54 -2.26 -6.83 -7.57
CA GLU A 54 -1.44 -5.89 -6.82
C GLU A 54 0.04 -5.93 -7.22
N MET A 55 0.59 -7.13 -7.44
CA MET A 55 1.99 -7.34 -7.82
C MET A 55 2.29 -6.82 -9.22
N VAL A 56 1.31 -6.92 -10.12
CA VAL A 56 1.43 -6.46 -11.51
C VAL A 56 1.14 -4.96 -11.59
N ALA A 57 0.21 -4.43 -10.78
CA ALA A 57 -0.17 -3.02 -10.80
C ALA A 57 1.01 -2.07 -10.59
N VAL A 58 2.05 -2.48 -9.84
CA VAL A 58 3.25 -1.66 -9.58
C VAL A 58 3.96 -1.21 -10.85
N ILE A 59 3.86 -1.92 -11.97
CA ILE A 59 4.50 -1.52 -13.23
C ILE A 59 4.00 -0.16 -13.72
N PHE A 60 2.75 0.19 -13.38
CA PHE A 60 2.11 1.46 -13.72
C PHE A 60 2.38 2.55 -12.66
N HIS A 61 3.28 2.32 -11.71
CA HIS A 61 3.65 3.33 -10.73
C HIS A 61 4.16 4.59 -11.44
N GLN A 62 3.59 5.74 -11.06
CA GLN A 62 3.79 7.05 -11.70
C GLN A 62 3.33 7.12 -13.17
N GLY A 63 2.55 6.15 -13.63
CA GLY A 63 2.02 6.08 -14.99
C GLY A 63 0.64 6.73 -15.17
N PHE A 64 -0.09 6.95 -14.07
CA PHE A 64 -1.42 7.54 -14.06
C PHE A 64 -1.41 8.95 -13.47
N ALA A 65 -2.06 9.89 -14.16
CA ALA A 65 -2.36 11.22 -13.66
C ALA A 65 -3.89 11.42 -13.64
N PHE A 66 -4.45 11.62 -12.45
CA PHE A 66 -5.90 11.64 -12.26
C PHE A 66 -6.45 13.06 -12.48
N ARG A 67 -7.26 13.26 -13.52
CA ARG A 67 -7.94 14.52 -13.83
C ARG A 67 -9.27 14.65 -13.13
N GLN A 68 -9.97 13.54 -12.93
CA GLN A 68 -11.29 13.50 -12.31
C GLN A 68 -11.29 12.58 -11.07
N PRO A 69 -10.82 13.09 -9.90
CA PRO A 69 -10.78 12.31 -8.66
C PRO A 69 -12.13 11.68 -8.27
N ALA A 70 -13.24 12.36 -8.58
CA ALA A 70 -14.59 11.89 -8.30
C ALA A 70 -14.92 10.53 -8.94
N VAL A 71 -14.41 10.26 -10.15
CA VAL A 71 -14.61 8.96 -10.84
C VAL A 71 -13.93 7.85 -10.06
N MET A 72 -12.73 8.09 -9.54
CA MET A 72 -12.01 7.12 -8.71
C MET A 72 -12.70 6.93 -7.34
N ASP A 73 -13.17 8.01 -6.73
CA ASP A 73 -13.89 7.94 -5.45
C ASP A 73 -15.21 7.16 -5.54
N GLN A 74 -15.86 7.19 -6.71
CA GLN A 74 -17.00 6.33 -6.99
C GLN A 74 -16.56 4.88 -7.19
N LEU A 75 -15.53 4.64 -8.01
CA LEU A 75 -14.96 3.31 -8.26
C LEU A 75 -14.61 2.57 -6.97
N LEU A 76 -13.99 3.25 -6.00
CA LEU A 76 -13.60 2.68 -4.71
C LEU A 76 -14.76 2.19 -3.84
N ARG A 77 -16.00 2.58 -4.17
CA ARG A 77 -17.23 2.14 -3.47
C ARG A 77 -17.88 0.92 -4.12
N HIS A 78 -17.51 0.58 -5.35
CA HIS A 78 -18.07 -0.56 -6.04
C HIS A 78 -17.49 -1.88 -5.50
N ASP A 79 -18.33 -2.91 -5.50
CA ASP A 79 -17.90 -4.29 -5.33
C ASP A 79 -17.24 -4.82 -6.61
N VAL A 80 -16.45 -5.89 -6.48
CA VAL A 80 -15.62 -6.47 -7.56
C VAL A 80 -16.41 -6.84 -8.82
N ASP A 81 -17.70 -7.18 -8.67
CA ASP A 81 -18.58 -7.59 -9.77
C ASP A 81 -19.29 -6.42 -10.46
N ALA A 82 -19.14 -5.19 -9.94
CA ALA A 82 -19.86 -4.00 -10.40
C ALA A 82 -18.92 -2.90 -10.91
N PHE A 83 -17.72 -3.26 -11.37
CA PHE A 83 -16.76 -2.28 -11.88
C PHE A 83 -17.20 -1.70 -13.24
N PRO A 84 -17.01 -0.37 -13.42
CA PRO A 84 -17.20 0.26 -14.72
C PRO A 84 -16.15 -0.22 -15.73
N ASP A 85 -16.51 -0.13 -17.02
CA ASP A 85 -15.60 -0.40 -18.12
C ASP A 85 -14.37 0.53 -18.07
N TRP A 86 -13.21 0.00 -18.46
CA TRP A 86 -11.96 0.76 -18.48
C TRP A 86 -12.09 2.07 -19.26
N ARG A 87 -12.84 2.08 -20.37
CA ARG A 87 -13.05 3.29 -21.19
C ARG A 87 -13.65 4.46 -20.39
N SER A 88 -14.63 4.19 -19.54
CA SER A 88 -15.26 5.23 -18.71
C SER A 88 -14.32 5.77 -17.65
N VAL A 89 -13.44 4.91 -17.12
CA VAL A 89 -12.43 5.27 -16.12
C VAL A 89 -11.29 6.06 -16.77
N ALA A 90 -10.85 5.65 -17.96
CA ALA A 90 -9.76 6.25 -18.71
C ALA A 90 -10.05 7.70 -19.15
N GLU A 91 -11.32 8.07 -19.37
CA GLU A 91 -11.69 9.47 -19.67
C GLU A 91 -11.28 10.46 -18.56
N GLY A 92 -11.15 9.99 -17.32
CA GLY A 92 -10.73 10.77 -16.18
C GLY A 92 -9.23 10.69 -15.84
N ILE A 93 -8.44 9.96 -16.64
CA ILE A 93 -7.04 9.63 -16.33
C ILE A 93 -6.14 9.89 -17.54
N ASP A 94 -5.08 10.67 -17.33
CA ASP A 94 -4.00 10.80 -18.30
C ASP A 94 -2.93 9.72 -18.02
N LEU A 95 -2.62 8.94 -19.05
CA LEU A 95 -1.51 7.98 -19.04
C LEU A 95 -0.22 8.64 -19.52
N ALA A 96 0.87 8.44 -18.78
CA ALA A 96 2.21 8.80 -19.24
C ALA A 96 2.54 8.10 -20.57
N PRO A 97 3.32 8.71 -21.49
CA PRO A 97 3.58 8.12 -22.81
C PRO A 97 4.12 6.69 -22.76
N TRP A 98 5.02 6.39 -21.82
CA TRP A 98 5.58 5.05 -21.64
C TRP A 98 4.55 4.03 -21.10
N ALA A 99 3.52 4.50 -20.40
CA ALA A 99 2.48 3.66 -19.81
C ALA A 99 1.37 3.32 -20.81
N GLN A 100 1.23 4.10 -21.89
CA GLN A 100 0.23 3.85 -22.93
C GLN A 100 0.49 2.53 -23.65
N ASP A 101 1.72 2.27 -24.06
CA ASP A 101 2.11 1.01 -24.72
C ASP A 101 1.88 -0.19 -23.81
N LEU A 102 2.23 -0.07 -22.52
CA LEU A 102 1.98 -1.12 -21.52
C LEU A 102 0.48 -1.35 -21.31
N ALA A 103 -0.32 -0.29 -21.26
CA ALA A 103 -1.76 -0.39 -21.12
C ALA A 103 -2.39 -1.11 -22.32
N GLN A 104 -1.92 -0.87 -23.55
CA GLN A 104 -2.40 -1.60 -24.73
C GLN A 104 -2.08 -3.11 -24.63
N VAL A 105 -0.85 -3.46 -24.23
CA VAL A 105 -0.44 -4.86 -24.05
C VAL A 105 -1.31 -5.56 -23.00
N VAL A 106 -1.70 -4.85 -21.95
CA VAL A 106 -2.63 -5.36 -20.94
C VAL A 106 -4.06 -5.47 -21.47
N LEU A 107 -4.56 -4.49 -22.21
CA LEU A 107 -5.90 -4.50 -22.80
C LEU A 107 -6.12 -5.63 -23.80
N ASP A 108 -5.06 -6.03 -24.52
CA ASP A 108 -5.10 -7.16 -25.45
C ASP A 108 -5.26 -8.52 -24.72
N ALA A 109 -4.98 -8.57 -23.42
CA ALA A 109 -5.10 -9.78 -22.61
C ALA A 109 -6.51 -9.96 -22.02
N PRO A 110 -6.97 -11.22 -21.83
CA PRO A 110 -8.25 -11.48 -21.17
C PRO A 110 -8.26 -10.91 -19.76
N GLY A 111 -9.31 -10.16 -19.41
CA GLY A 111 -9.42 -9.52 -18.10
C GLY A 111 -8.60 -8.23 -17.94
N GLY A 112 -7.91 -7.78 -19.00
CA GLY A 112 -7.08 -6.57 -19.01
C GLY A 112 -7.81 -5.29 -18.62
N GLU A 113 -9.04 -5.10 -19.10
CA GLU A 113 -9.85 -3.93 -18.74
C GLU A 113 -10.13 -3.86 -17.24
N ARG A 114 -10.57 -4.99 -16.65
CA ARG A 114 -10.81 -5.10 -15.21
C ARG A 114 -9.53 -4.83 -14.43
N PHE A 115 -8.43 -5.41 -14.86
CA PHE A 115 -7.14 -5.20 -14.23
C PHE A 115 -6.70 -3.73 -14.26
N LEU A 116 -6.80 -3.04 -15.39
CA LEU A 116 -6.42 -1.63 -15.49
C LEU A 116 -7.29 -0.74 -14.61
N THR A 117 -8.59 -1.01 -14.52
CA THR A 117 -9.50 -0.34 -13.59
C THR A 117 -9.04 -0.53 -12.13
N VAL A 118 -8.70 -1.75 -11.74
CA VAL A 118 -8.16 -2.04 -10.39
C VAL A 118 -6.80 -1.37 -10.17
N ALA A 119 -5.90 -1.42 -11.14
CA ALA A 119 -4.58 -0.79 -11.03
C ALA A 119 -4.71 0.73 -10.85
N ALA A 120 -5.54 1.39 -11.65
CA ALA A 120 -5.82 2.82 -11.51
C ALA A 120 -6.36 3.17 -10.12
N ALA A 121 -7.30 2.37 -9.59
CA ALA A 121 -7.82 2.54 -8.23
C ALA A 121 -6.73 2.39 -7.15
N LEU A 122 -5.84 1.40 -7.30
CA LEU A 122 -4.72 1.19 -6.37
C LEU A 122 -3.74 2.36 -6.39
N HIS A 123 -3.36 2.85 -7.56
CA HIS A 123 -2.48 4.02 -7.67
C HIS A 123 -3.12 5.29 -7.12
N TYR A 124 -4.43 5.47 -7.36
CA TYR A 124 -5.18 6.59 -6.82
C TYR A 124 -5.20 6.58 -5.28
N MET A 125 -5.41 5.40 -4.68
CA MET A 125 -5.36 5.24 -3.23
C MET A 125 -3.95 5.41 -2.66
N ALA A 126 -2.92 4.92 -3.35
CA ALA A 126 -1.53 5.06 -2.93
C ALA A 126 -1.05 6.52 -2.96
N GLY A 127 -1.64 7.36 -3.81
CA GLY A 127 -1.37 8.81 -3.86
C GLY A 127 -2.11 9.63 -2.81
N LYS A 128 -3.04 9.05 -2.05
CA LYS A 128 -3.73 9.73 -0.95
C LYS A 128 -3.01 9.41 0.37
N PRO A 129 -2.78 10.42 1.24
CA PRO A 129 -2.36 10.14 2.60
C PRO A 129 -3.41 9.24 3.27
N ASP A 130 -2.96 8.20 3.95
CA ASP A 130 -3.84 7.32 4.69
C ASP A 130 -4.60 8.15 5.74
N ALA A 131 -5.89 8.41 5.51
CA ALA A 131 -6.73 9.08 6.52
C ALA A 131 -6.87 8.24 7.82
N HIS A 132 -6.39 7.00 7.79
CA HIS A 132 -6.27 6.09 8.93
C HIS A 132 -4.84 6.00 9.51
N ALA A 133 -3.85 6.68 8.92
CA ALA A 133 -2.50 6.82 9.46
C ALA A 133 -2.39 8.11 10.30
N GLY A 134 -3.33 8.29 11.23
CA GLY A 134 -3.15 9.22 12.34
C GLY A 134 -2.35 8.56 13.45
N HIS A 135 -1.08 8.24 13.19
CA HIS A 135 0.02 8.06 14.16
C HIS A 135 1.26 7.52 13.42
N GLY A 136 2.20 8.41 13.09
CA GLY A 136 3.55 8.03 12.63
C GLY A 136 3.92 8.48 11.20
N GLY A 137 4.08 9.78 10.98
CA GLY A 137 4.96 10.34 9.94
C GLY A 137 5.89 11.31 10.67
N HIS A 138 7.19 11.02 10.85
CA HIS A 138 8.27 11.38 9.91
C HIS A 138 7.82 12.35 8.81
N GLU A 139 7.80 13.62 9.16
CA GLU A 139 7.68 14.75 8.25
C GLU A 139 9.07 15.03 7.68
N ASP A 140 9.43 14.41 6.55
CA ASP A 140 10.44 14.98 5.66
C ASP A 140 9.75 16.10 4.85
N ALA A 141 9.67 17.27 5.48
CA ALA A 141 9.43 18.53 4.82
C ALA A 141 10.75 19.33 4.88
N ASP A 142 11.56 19.19 3.84
CA ASP A 142 12.63 20.13 3.51
C ASP A 142 12.03 21.53 3.35
N ALA A 143 12.10 22.33 4.42
CA ALA A 143 11.91 23.78 4.40
C ALA A 143 13.03 24.42 5.21
N ASP A 144 13.94 25.04 4.46
CA ASP A 144 15.08 25.84 4.89
C ASP A 144 14.64 27.01 5.80
N ASP A 145 15.32 27.11 6.94
CA ASP A 145 15.68 28.29 7.73
C ASP A 145 14.58 29.31 8.11
N ASN A 146 14.21 29.35 9.41
CA ASN A 146 14.33 30.56 10.22
C ASN A 146 14.09 30.28 11.72
N ASP A 147 15.17 30.44 12.48
CA ASP A 147 15.29 30.81 13.90
C ASP A 147 14.03 31.40 14.58
N SER A 148 13.55 30.78 15.67
CA SER A 148 13.10 31.51 16.86
C SER A 148 12.88 30.58 18.05
N ASP A 149 13.56 30.92 19.13
CA ASP A 149 13.53 30.38 20.49
C ASP A 149 12.20 30.61 21.23
N ASP A 150 12.05 29.90 22.35
CA ASP A 150 11.04 30.00 23.42
C ASP A 150 9.60 29.51 23.13
N ASP A 151 9.20 28.40 23.76
CA ASP A 151 8.58 28.46 25.10
C ASP A 151 8.28 27.05 25.64
N LEU A 152 8.59 26.89 26.92
CA LEU A 152 8.36 25.71 27.74
C LEU A 152 6.86 25.51 27.97
N ASP A 153 6.36 24.29 27.80
CA ASP A 153 5.24 23.85 28.63
C ASP A 153 5.36 22.37 29.00
N GLU A 154 5.36 22.21 30.31
CA GLU A 154 5.39 21.03 31.15
C GLU A 154 4.15 20.16 30.91
N PHE A 155 4.35 18.88 30.59
CA PHE A 155 3.31 17.87 30.75
C PHE A 155 3.89 16.58 31.35
N ASP A 156 3.67 16.49 32.67
CA ASP A 156 3.58 15.34 33.56
C ASP A 156 4.19 14.01 33.07
N ALA A 157 5.35 13.72 33.64
CA ALA A 157 5.83 12.36 33.83
C ALA A 157 5.02 11.69 34.96
N ASP A 158 3.82 11.22 34.64
CA ASP A 158 3.08 10.31 35.51
C ASP A 158 3.61 8.89 35.33
N GLU A 159 4.41 8.55 36.32
CA GLU A 159 4.84 7.24 36.78
C GLU A 159 3.66 6.25 36.91
N ASP A 160 3.58 5.28 36.00
CA ASP A 160 2.75 4.08 36.15
C ASP A 160 3.61 2.81 36.04
N GLY A 161 4.22 2.44 37.17
CA GLY A 161 4.15 1.07 37.70
C GLY A 161 4.87 -0.07 36.98
N ASP A 162 6.21 -0.05 36.95
CA ASP A 162 6.99 -1.30 36.84
C ASP A 162 6.88 -2.08 38.17
N ALA A 163 5.78 -2.82 38.32
CA ALA A 163 5.65 -3.80 39.39
C ALA A 163 6.39 -5.09 38.97
N PRO A 164 7.38 -5.58 39.75
CA PRO A 164 8.20 -6.75 39.40
C PRO A 164 7.44 -8.10 39.34
N GLY A 165 6.10 -8.08 39.39
CA GLY A 165 5.23 -9.26 39.22
C GLY A 165 4.82 -9.53 37.78
N ASP A 166 4.88 -8.55 36.88
CA ASP A 166 4.24 -8.67 35.56
C ASP A 166 5.05 -9.55 34.58
N ALA A 167 6.37 -9.63 34.76
CA ALA A 167 7.23 -10.55 34.01
C ALA A 167 6.91 -12.03 34.30
N ARG A 168 6.49 -12.35 35.54
CA ARG A 168 6.15 -13.72 35.94
C ARG A 168 4.75 -14.11 35.44
N ALA A 169 3.79 -13.20 35.54
CA ALA A 169 2.44 -13.40 35.04
C ALA A 169 2.40 -13.61 33.51
N ARG A 170 3.21 -12.86 32.75
CA ARG A 170 3.34 -13.05 31.29
C ARG A 170 3.95 -14.40 30.92
N ASN A 171 4.92 -14.89 31.70
CA ASN A 171 5.52 -16.20 31.48
C ASN A 171 4.54 -17.35 31.80
N GLU A 172 3.76 -17.22 32.88
CA GLU A 172 2.73 -18.21 33.26
C GLU A 172 1.62 -18.30 32.20
N ALA A 173 1.15 -17.16 31.69
CA ALA A 173 0.16 -17.12 30.61
C ALA A 173 0.68 -17.76 29.30
N GLY A 174 1.95 -17.53 28.96
CA GLY A 174 2.60 -18.17 27.81
C GLY A 174 2.77 -19.69 28.00
N ALA A 175 3.09 -20.14 29.21
CA ALA A 175 3.21 -21.55 29.52
C ALA A 175 1.87 -22.29 29.48
N ASP A 176 0.78 -21.68 29.95
CA ASP A 176 -0.57 -22.26 29.86
C ASP A 176 -1.06 -22.38 28.42
N TRP A 177 -0.72 -21.40 27.56
CA TRP A 177 -1.00 -21.49 26.12
C TRP A 177 -0.27 -22.67 25.46
N LEU A 178 1.01 -22.91 25.79
CA LEU A 178 1.78 -24.02 25.24
C LEU A 178 1.25 -25.39 25.67
N VAL A 179 0.80 -25.53 26.93
CA VAL A 179 0.18 -26.76 27.43
C VAL A 179 -1.15 -27.05 26.71
N ALA A 180 -1.96 -26.02 26.44
CA ALA A 180 -3.19 -26.18 25.66
C ALA A 180 -2.94 -26.65 24.22
N GLN A 181 -1.74 -26.39 23.67
CA GLN A 181 -1.28 -26.89 22.37
C GLN A 181 -0.58 -28.26 22.46
N GLY A 182 -0.54 -28.88 23.64
CA GLY A 182 0.03 -30.21 23.86
C GLY A 182 1.55 -30.23 24.08
N PHE A 183 2.19 -29.08 24.32
CA PHE A 183 3.61 -29.02 24.68
C PHE A 183 3.80 -29.27 26.19
N GLU A 184 4.80 -30.07 26.54
CA GLU A 184 5.19 -30.30 27.93
C GLU A 184 5.78 -29.03 28.57
N ARG A 185 5.40 -28.75 29.82
CA ARG A 185 5.98 -27.64 30.58
C ARG A 185 7.42 -27.98 30.92
N LYS A 186 8.33 -27.04 30.67
CA LYS A 186 9.73 -27.18 31.03
C LYS A 186 9.89 -26.83 32.51
N ASP A 187 10.20 -27.83 33.34
CA ASP A 187 10.60 -27.64 34.74
C ASP A 187 11.96 -26.91 34.86
#